data_AF-A0A2G2VY42-F1
#
_entry.id   AF-A0A2G2VY42-F1
#
_cell.length_a   1.000
_cell.length_b   1.000
_cell.length_c   1.000
_cell.angle_alpha   90.00
_cell.angle_beta   90.00
_cell.angle_gamma   90.00
#
_symmetry.space_group_name_H-M   'P 1'
#
loop_
_entity.id
_entity.type
_entity.pdbx_description
1 polymer ?
#
loop_
_entity_poly.entity_id
_entity_poly.type
_entity_poly.pdbx_seq_one_letter_code
_entity_poly.pdbx_strand_id
1 'polypeptide(L)'
;MGNSTSSVFFKKDDGVRAMKNCYSEELDSYYTIRPECLAEVPKTRFKSRVGKTLSERRWKAAFSKDGYLDIAAVLRRIQRGGIHPSIKGAAWEFLLGCFDPESTFEERNRLRQQRRGPSSGGVKI
;
A
#
# COMPACT_ATOMS: atom_id res chain seq x y z
N MET A 1 -8.06 59.23 6.48
CA MET A 1 -8.52 57.89 6.88
C MET A 1 -9.19 57.26 5.66
N GLY A 2 -8.46 56.46 4.90
CA GLY A 2 -8.98 55.78 3.73
C GLY A 2 -8.21 54.49 3.56
N ASN A 3 -8.89 53.37 3.66
CA ASN A 3 -8.35 52.07 3.28
C ASN A 3 -9.43 51.28 2.54
N SER A 4 -9.37 51.36 1.21
CA SER A 4 -9.93 50.36 0.32
C SER A 4 -9.41 48.98 0.73
N THR A 5 -10.32 48.05 1.00
CA THR A 5 -10.00 46.63 1.04
C THR A 5 -10.88 45.91 0.02
N SER A 6 -10.26 45.61 -1.11
CA SER A 6 -10.82 44.82 -2.19
C SER A 6 -11.18 43.42 -1.67
N SER A 7 -12.46 43.08 -1.75
CA SER A 7 -12.96 41.72 -1.55
C SER A 7 -12.43 40.82 -2.68
N VAL A 8 -11.35 40.10 -2.42
CA VAL A 8 -10.91 38.98 -3.27
C VAL A 8 -11.81 37.79 -3.01
N PHE A 9 -12.82 37.65 -3.87
CA PHE A 9 -13.64 36.47 -4.03
C PHE A 9 -12.73 35.28 -4.40
N PHE A 10 -12.52 34.35 -3.48
CA PHE A 10 -11.83 33.09 -3.78
C PHE A 10 -12.78 32.18 -4.56
N LYS A 11 -12.66 32.24 -5.89
CA LYS A 11 -13.34 31.35 -6.83
C LYS A 11 -12.82 29.93 -6.59
N LYS A 12 -13.71 29.05 -6.12
CA LYS A 12 -13.39 27.68 -5.73
C LYS A 12 -14.00 26.73 -6.75
N ASP A 13 -13.35 26.51 -7.88
CA ASP A 13 -13.78 25.45 -8.82
C ASP A 13 -12.58 24.82 -9.57
N ASP A 14 -12.76 23.53 -9.90
CA ASP A 14 -12.06 22.66 -10.87
C ASP A 14 -10.87 21.77 -10.44
N GLY A 15 -10.25 21.99 -9.28
CA GLY A 15 -9.05 21.22 -8.86
C GLY A 15 -9.26 19.74 -8.48
N VAL A 16 -10.51 19.28 -8.29
CA VAL A 16 -10.80 17.96 -7.70
C VAL A 16 -10.89 16.83 -8.75
N ARG A 17 -11.08 17.17 -10.03
CA ARG A 17 -11.28 16.17 -11.10
C ARG A 17 -9.95 15.61 -11.63
N ALA A 18 -8.90 16.44 -11.74
CA ALA A 18 -7.59 16.02 -12.24
C ALA A 18 -6.87 15.02 -11.31
N MET A 19 -6.97 15.21 -9.98
CA MET A 19 -6.39 14.28 -9.01
C MET A 19 -7.03 12.89 -9.00
N LYS A 20 -8.26 12.73 -9.53
CA LYS A 20 -8.96 11.42 -9.53
C LYS A 20 -8.45 10.45 -10.60
N ASN A 21 -7.83 10.94 -11.69
CA ASN A 21 -7.34 10.09 -12.78
C ASN A 21 -5.94 9.52 -12.53
N CYS A 22 -5.03 10.31 -11.94
CA CYS A 22 -3.64 9.88 -11.70
C CYS A 22 -3.54 8.61 -10.85
N TYR A 23 -4.45 8.39 -9.89
CA TYR A 23 -4.40 7.20 -9.03
C TYR A 23 -4.88 5.91 -9.69
N SER A 24 -5.73 6.00 -10.73
CA SER A 24 -6.15 4.79 -11.45
C SER A 24 -5.01 4.33 -12.34
N GLU A 25 -4.39 5.26 -13.06
CA GLU A 25 -3.21 5.02 -13.90
C GLU A 25 -2.02 4.48 -13.07
N GLU A 26 -1.81 5.02 -11.86
CA GLU A 26 -0.80 4.50 -10.93
C GLU A 26 -1.11 3.04 -10.52
N LEU A 27 -2.36 2.69 -10.23
CA LEU A 27 -2.74 1.32 -9.88
C LEU A 27 -2.59 0.34 -11.06
N ASP A 28 -2.93 0.79 -12.27
CA ASP A 28 -2.84 0.00 -13.50
C ASP A 28 -1.37 -0.32 -13.83
N SER A 29 -0.42 0.52 -13.38
CA SER A 29 1.02 0.22 -13.46
C SER A 29 1.47 -0.91 -12.52
N TYR A 30 0.85 -1.05 -11.34
CA TYR A 30 1.18 -2.09 -10.37
C TYR A 30 0.48 -3.42 -10.67
N TYR A 31 -0.72 -3.37 -11.23
CA TYR A 31 -1.53 -4.54 -11.55
C TYR A 31 -1.98 -4.44 -13.00
N THR A 32 -1.05 -4.77 -13.91
CA THR A 32 -1.33 -4.75 -15.34
C THR A 32 -2.42 -5.76 -15.67
N ILE A 33 -3.49 -5.24 -16.26
CA ILE A 33 -4.60 -6.06 -16.74
C ILE A 33 -4.23 -6.51 -18.16
N ARG A 34 -4.48 -7.79 -18.45
CA ARG A 34 -4.33 -8.34 -19.80
C ARG A 34 -5.22 -7.53 -20.77
N PRO A 35 -4.74 -7.08 -21.94
CA PRO A 35 -5.48 -6.18 -22.81
C PRO A 35 -6.87 -6.73 -23.21
N GLU A 36 -6.99 -8.04 -23.39
CA GLU A 36 -8.25 -8.75 -23.66
C GLU A 36 -9.28 -8.66 -22.52
N CYS A 37 -8.85 -8.41 -21.29
CA CYS A 37 -9.73 -8.30 -20.13
C CYS A 37 -10.17 -6.86 -19.83
N LEU A 38 -9.58 -5.84 -20.48
CA LEU A 38 -9.79 -4.43 -20.11
C LEU A 38 -11.25 -3.99 -20.20
N ALA A 39 -12.00 -4.52 -21.17
CA ALA A 39 -13.42 -4.19 -21.36
C ALA A 39 -14.32 -4.78 -20.27
N GLU A 40 -13.89 -5.88 -19.64
CA GLU A 40 -14.68 -6.63 -18.66
C GLU A 40 -14.30 -6.30 -17.21
N VAL A 41 -13.14 -5.69 -16.98
CA VAL A 41 -12.68 -5.39 -15.61
C VAL A 41 -13.56 -4.29 -14.98
N PRO A 42 -14.23 -4.59 -13.85
CA PRO A 42 -14.99 -3.59 -13.14
C PRO A 42 -14.08 -2.49 -12.59
N LYS A 43 -14.54 -1.24 -12.67
CA LYS A 43 -13.80 -0.12 -12.11
C LYS A 43 -13.60 -0.29 -10.60
N THR A 44 -12.35 -0.28 -10.16
CA THR A 44 -12.06 -0.48 -8.74
C THR A 44 -12.63 0.67 -7.89
N ARG A 45 -13.29 0.31 -6.78
CA ARG A 45 -13.77 1.28 -5.77
C ARG A 45 -12.66 1.69 -4.81
N PHE A 46 -11.55 0.97 -4.81
CA PHE A 46 -10.39 1.31 -4.00
C PHE A 46 -9.70 2.55 -4.57
N LYS A 47 -9.42 3.51 -3.70
CA LYS A 47 -8.62 4.69 -4.03
C LYS A 47 -7.64 4.90 -2.90
N SER A 48 -6.35 4.96 -3.22
CA SER A 48 -5.33 5.35 -2.25
C SER A 48 -5.65 6.78 -1.77
N ARG A 49 -5.79 6.94 -0.46
CA ARG A 49 -6.12 8.24 0.15
C ARG A 49 -4.94 8.67 1.00
N VAL A 50 -4.34 9.80 0.65
CA VAL A 50 -3.27 10.42 1.42
C VAL A 50 -3.71 10.55 2.89
N GLY A 51 -2.83 10.17 3.81
CA GLY A 51 -3.14 10.21 5.23
C GLY A 51 -4.13 9.14 5.74
N LYS A 52 -4.71 8.30 4.87
CA LYS A 52 -5.58 7.17 5.28
C LYS A 52 -5.02 5.80 4.87
N THR A 53 -4.59 5.63 3.63
CA THR A 53 -3.98 4.39 3.16
C THR A 53 -2.65 4.15 3.87
N LEU A 54 -2.34 2.88 4.14
CA LEU A 54 -1.04 2.49 4.67
C LEU A 54 0.02 2.70 3.58
N SER A 55 0.81 3.77 3.72
CA SER A 55 1.92 4.07 2.82
C SER A 55 3.18 3.35 3.24
N GLU A 56 4.15 3.26 2.33
CA GLU A 56 5.45 2.65 2.62
C GLU A 56 6.16 3.29 3.82
N ARG A 57 6.15 4.62 3.91
CA ARG A 57 6.71 5.34 5.07
C ARG A 57 6.07 4.89 6.38
N ARG A 58 4.75 4.77 6.43
CA ARG A 58 4.03 4.34 7.64
C ARG A 58 4.25 2.86 7.94
N TRP A 59 4.38 2.03 6.91
CA TRP A 59 4.72 0.62 7.05
C TRP A 59 6.09 0.44 7.70
N LYS A 60 7.12 1.14 7.20
CA LYS A 60 8.47 1.12 7.81
C LYS A 60 8.45 1.61 9.27
N ALA A 61 7.64 2.62 9.58
CA ALA A 61 7.50 3.15 10.93
C ALA A 61 6.66 2.28 11.88
N ALA A 62 5.98 1.24 11.38
CA ALA A 62 5.21 0.31 12.21
C ALA A 62 6.09 -0.76 12.87
N PHE A 63 7.36 -0.87 12.47
CA PHE A 63 8.31 -1.78 13.05
C PHE A 63 9.05 -1.14 14.23
N SER A 64 9.29 -1.92 15.27
CA SER A 64 10.24 -1.61 16.33
C SER A 64 11.68 -1.60 15.79
N LYS A 65 12.61 -1.06 16.58
CA LYS A 65 14.05 -1.14 16.30
C LYS A 65 14.53 -2.58 16.15
N ASP A 66 13.94 -3.49 16.92
CA ASP A 66 14.28 -4.92 16.91
C ASP A 66 13.57 -5.70 15.77
N GLY A 67 12.71 -5.02 15.00
CA GLY A 67 12.03 -5.60 13.84
C GLY A 67 10.65 -6.20 14.10
N TYR A 68 10.15 -6.14 15.34
CA TYR A 68 8.77 -6.51 15.68
C TYR A 68 7.76 -5.57 15.06
N LEU A 69 6.60 -6.10 14.67
CA LEU A 69 5.54 -5.34 14.00
C LEU A 69 4.39 -5.06 14.97
N ASP A 70 4.02 -3.79 15.14
CA ASP A 70 2.74 -3.44 15.79
C ASP A 70 1.57 -3.77 14.84
N ILE A 71 1.23 -5.07 14.80
CA ILE A 71 0.19 -5.62 13.92
C ILE A 71 -1.17 -5.03 14.24
N ALA A 72 -1.46 -4.70 15.50
CA ALA A 72 -2.73 -4.13 15.91
C ALA A 72 -2.93 -2.72 15.34
N ALA A 73 -1.90 -1.86 15.37
CA ALA A 73 -1.96 -0.54 14.72
C ALA A 73 -2.05 -0.66 13.20
N VAL A 74 -1.32 -1.60 12.59
CA VAL A 74 -1.36 -1.86 11.15
C VAL A 74 -2.75 -2.31 10.72
N LEU A 75 -3.37 -3.29 11.40
CA LEU A 75 -4.70 -3.80 11.05
C LEU A 75 -5.76 -2.70 11.12
N ARG A 76 -5.76 -1.87 12.18
CA ARG A 76 -6.68 -0.72 12.31
C ARG A 76 -6.55 0.24 11.12
N ARG A 77 -5.32 0.44 10.63
CA ARG A 77 -5.06 1.29 9.46
C ARG A 77 -5.61 0.67 8.18
N ILE A 78 -5.32 -0.62 7.96
CA ILE A 78 -5.73 -1.37 6.78
C ILE A 78 -7.26 -1.42 6.67
N GLN A 79 -7.95 -1.70 7.77
CA GLN A 79 -9.41 -1.72 7.81
C GLN A 79 -10.04 -0.38 7.38
N ARG A 80 -9.40 0.75 7.71
CA ARG A 80 -9.94 2.10 7.43
C ARG A 80 -9.54 2.67 6.07
N GLY A 81 -8.39 2.26 5.52
CA GLY A 81 -7.79 2.93 4.36
C GLY A 81 -7.13 2.00 3.33
N GLY A 82 -7.07 0.70 3.60
CA GLY A 82 -6.38 -0.29 2.79
C GLY A 82 -4.86 -0.14 2.78
N ILE A 83 -4.24 -0.90 1.89
CA ILE A 83 -2.78 -1.02 1.74
C ILE A 83 -2.36 -0.38 0.41
N HIS A 84 -1.26 0.37 0.42
CA HIS A 84 -0.69 0.89 -0.81
C HIS A 84 -0.07 -0.24 -1.65
N PRO A 85 -0.26 -0.28 -2.99
CA PRO A 85 0.26 -1.34 -3.86
C PRO A 85 1.76 -1.63 -3.67
N SER A 86 2.57 -0.58 -3.53
CA SER A 86 4.03 -0.70 -3.37
C SER A 86 4.49 -1.56 -2.19
N ILE A 87 3.66 -1.70 -1.15
CA ILE A 87 3.95 -2.51 0.03
C ILE A 87 2.99 -3.70 0.20
N LYS A 88 2.05 -3.90 -0.73
CA LYS A 88 1.01 -4.92 -0.58
C LYS A 88 1.63 -6.30 -0.39
N GLY A 89 2.63 -6.66 -1.18
CA GLY A 89 3.33 -7.95 -1.05
C GLY A 89 3.93 -8.15 0.35
N ALA A 90 4.65 -7.15 0.87
CA ALA A 90 5.27 -7.23 2.19
C ALA A 90 4.25 -7.29 3.33
N ALA A 91 3.19 -6.50 3.27
CA ALA A 91 2.14 -6.50 4.29
C ALA A 91 1.36 -7.82 4.32
N TRP A 92 1.09 -8.41 3.14
CA TRP A 92 0.37 -9.67 3.03
C TRP A 92 1.11 -10.86 3.65
N GLU A 93 2.45 -10.84 3.70
CA GLU A 93 3.21 -11.89 4.38
C GLU A 93 2.83 -11.98 5.87
N PHE A 94 2.51 -10.87 6.53
CA PHE A 94 2.03 -10.88 7.92
C PHE A 94 0.55 -11.23 8.01
N LEU A 95 -0.28 -10.69 7.12
CA LEU A 95 -1.73 -10.93 7.13
C LEU A 95 -2.10 -12.40 6.88
N LEU A 96 -1.28 -13.10 6.10
CA LEU A 96 -1.45 -14.53 5.82
C LEU A 96 -0.77 -15.43 6.87
N GLY A 97 -0.14 -14.87 7.91
CA GLY A 97 0.59 -15.63 8.91
C GLY A 97 1.87 -16.28 8.41
N CYS A 98 2.43 -15.82 7.27
CA CYS A 98 3.73 -16.30 6.81
C CYS A 98 4.86 -15.88 7.76
N PHE A 99 4.68 -14.75 8.46
CA PHE A 99 5.57 -14.24 9.50
C PHE A 99 4.80 -13.92 10.76
N ASP A 100 5.42 -14.20 11.91
CA ASP A 100 4.96 -13.75 13.21
C ASP A 100 5.23 -12.23 13.36
N PRO A 101 4.26 -11.42 13.85
CA PRO A 101 4.52 -10.03 14.23
C PRO A 101 5.72 -9.85 15.18
N GLU A 102 5.96 -10.82 16.07
CA GLU A 102 7.08 -10.84 17.01
C GLU A 102 8.35 -11.46 16.41
N SER A 103 8.39 -11.73 15.10
CA SER A 103 9.63 -12.18 14.44
C SER A 103 10.56 -11.02 14.10
N THR A 104 11.86 -11.27 14.21
CA THR A 104 12.89 -10.30 13.83
C THR A 104 13.05 -10.20 12.31
N PHE A 105 13.72 -9.15 11.84
CA PHE A 105 14.00 -9.00 10.41
C PHE A 105 14.87 -10.14 9.86
N GLU A 106 15.88 -10.57 10.62
CA GLU A 106 16.82 -11.62 10.20
C GLU A 106 16.13 -12.98 10.06
N GLU A 107 15.27 -13.35 11.02
CA GLU A 107 14.49 -14.60 10.95
C GLU A 107 13.58 -14.63 9.72
N ARG A 108 12.88 -13.52 9.45
CA ARG A 108 12.05 -13.39 8.25
C ARG A 108 12.87 -13.48 6.98
N ASN A 109 14.06 -12.88 6.96
CA ASN A 109 14.95 -12.95 5.80
C ASN A 109 15.43 -14.38 5.54
N ARG A 110 15.78 -15.13 6.59
CA ARG A 110 16.11 -16.55 6.51
C ARG A 110 14.95 -17.37 5.97
N LEU A 111 13.73 -17.15 6.47
CA LEU A 111 12.53 -17.84 5.96
C LEU A 111 12.27 -17.55 4.48
N ARG A 112 12.46 -16.30 4.03
CA ARG A 112 12.34 -15.93 2.60
C ARG A 112 13.36 -16.68 1.75
N GLN A 113 14.61 -16.74 2.21
CA GLN A 113 15.67 -17.46 1.51
C GLN A 113 15.42 -18.97 1.47
N GLN A 114 14.92 -19.57 2.56
CA GLN A 114 14.58 -20.99 2.58
C GLN A 114 13.46 -21.34 1.59
N ARG A 115 12.42 -20.50 1.49
CA ARG A 115 11.31 -20.71 0.56
C ARG A 115 11.68 -20.47 -0.91
N ARG A 116 12.67 -19.61 -1.18
CA ARG A 116 13.12 -19.21 -2.53
C ARG A 116 14.43 -19.86 -2.97
N GLY A 117 15.13 -20.52 -2.06
CA GLY A 117 16.41 -21.16 -2.32
C GLY A 117 16.23 -22.32 -3.29
N PRO A 118 17.29 -22.70 -4.02
CA PRO A 118 17.26 -23.91 -4.82
C PRO A 118 16.88 -25.06 -3.88
N SER A 119 15.84 -25.81 -4.23
CA SER A 119 15.45 -27.02 -3.52
C SER A 119 16.57 -28.07 -3.68
N SER A 120 17.65 -27.92 -2.92
CA SER A 120 18.70 -28.92 -2.80
C SER A 120 18.20 -30.01 -1.85
N GLY A 121 17.22 -30.81 -2.31
CA GLY A 121 16.58 -31.81 -1.48
C GLY A 121 15.35 -32.48 -2.11
N GLY A 122 15.58 -33.28 -3.15
CA GLY A 122 14.89 -34.56 -3.40
C GLY A 122 13.38 -34.59 -3.57
N VAL A 123 12.93 -34.71 -4.82
CA VAL A 123 11.97 -35.76 -5.22
C VAL A 123 12.56 -36.42 -6.47
N LYS A 124 13.18 -37.58 -6.29
CA LYS A 124 13.40 -38.51 -7.39
C LYS A 124 12.09 -39.26 -7.57
N ILE A 125 11.45 -39.05 -8.72
CA ILE A 125 10.38 -39.91 -9.24
C ILE A 125 11.07 -41.07 -9.96
#